data_AF-A0A6P6NU27-F1
#
_entry.id   AF-A0A6P6NU27-F1
#
_cell.length_a   1.000
_cell.length_b   1.000
_cell.length_c   1.000
_cell.angle_alpha   90.00
_cell.angle_beta   90.00
_cell.angle_gamma   90.00
#
_symmetry.space_group_name_H-M   'P 1'
#
loop_
_entity.id
_entity.type
_entity.pdbx_description
1 polymer ?
#
loop_
_entity_poly.entity_id
_entity_poly.type
_entity_poly.pdbx_seq_one_letter_code
_entity_poly.pdbx_strand_id
1 'polypeptide(L)'
;MFLQLLRVLLSDRERADIIHHQQQQEVELLMRGVSVDEGAETDAVMCSIEEVEKTGREQLERSLQMAVSFAKQLEQLGQTLHRTFSSDVSEEVMRNVIGCLRSMEDIVSEVQGSVLKMLLDRFECWQEVSDGLREKTALLKREAELMLKVTSQSVQELRADGQLEKQSLSDVETAVNEALEQSTDEIRRQTEELALDRCEKACVRRRRMMKAQSSEWSPVSDTQTDARLMMKVFEELQIRHWHQRRDFELQQDTRISDALCERWTSLCSKCSRRVADLCSEFVLSVTAGSAPSTVQAQSVLQSMKLTVANQMQQEKDTPTHTCAHSESSCSDADRCGWRMRL
;
A
#
# COMPACT_ATOMS: atom_id res chain seq x y z
N MET A 1 31.15 -0.59 -3.34
CA MET A 1 31.30 -1.93 -3.94
C MET A 1 32.31 -1.95 -5.09
N PHE A 2 32.14 -1.15 -6.14
CA PHE A 2 33.14 -1.02 -7.23
C PHE A 2 34.58 -0.83 -6.73
N LEU A 3 34.81 0.12 -5.81
CA LEU A 3 36.15 0.35 -5.22
C LEU A 3 36.70 -0.86 -4.46
N GLN A 4 35.83 -1.63 -3.81
CA GLN A 4 36.24 -2.83 -3.07
C GLN A 4 36.62 -3.97 -3.99
N LEU A 5 35.85 -4.19 -5.07
CA LEU A 5 36.26 -5.13 -6.12
C LEU A 5 37.62 -4.75 -6.70
N LEU A 6 37.82 -3.48 -7.01
CA LEU A 6 39.06 -3.00 -7.58
C LEU A 6 40.24 -3.20 -6.61
N ARG A 7 40.03 -2.93 -5.32
CA ARG A 7 41.03 -3.19 -4.27
C ARG A 7 41.42 -4.66 -4.23
N VAL A 8 40.46 -5.58 -4.27
CA VAL A 8 40.73 -7.03 -4.26
C VAL A 8 41.48 -7.46 -5.51
N LEU A 9 41.03 -7.04 -6.70
CA LEU A 9 41.63 -7.44 -7.97
C LEU A 9 43.05 -6.90 -8.19
N LEU A 10 43.40 -5.81 -7.49
CA LEU A 10 44.72 -5.18 -7.55
C LEU A 10 45.60 -5.48 -6.32
N SER A 11 45.09 -6.22 -5.32
CA SER A 11 45.71 -6.35 -3.98
C SER A 11 47.18 -6.77 -3.97
N ASP A 12 47.61 -7.61 -4.93
CA ASP A 12 48.97 -8.12 -5.01
C ASP A 12 49.86 -7.36 -6.01
N ARG A 13 49.41 -6.18 -6.49
CA ARG A 13 50.04 -5.47 -7.61
C ARG A 13 50.70 -4.17 -7.17
N GLU A 14 51.92 -3.94 -7.67
CA GLU A 14 52.60 -2.66 -7.47
C GLU A 14 51.75 -1.51 -8.04
N ARG A 15 51.72 -0.36 -7.33
CA ARG A 15 50.93 0.84 -7.69
C ARG A 15 49.40 0.68 -7.60
N ALA A 16 48.90 -0.40 -7.03
CA ALA A 16 47.46 -0.59 -6.75
C ALA A 16 46.86 0.55 -5.93
N ASP A 17 47.58 1.05 -4.92
CA ASP A 17 47.11 2.15 -4.06
C ASP A 17 46.89 3.46 -4.83
N ILE A 18 47.72 3.74 -5.83
CA ILE A 18 47.61 4.95 -6.67
C ILE A 18 46.34 4.88 -7.51
N ILE A 19 46.10 3.73 -8.15
CA ILE A 19 44.91 3.50 -8.97
C ILE A 19 43.65 3.53 -8.10
N HIS A 20 43.68 2.88 -6.92
CA HIS A 20 42.57 2.87 -5.99
C HIS A 20 42.23 4.29 -5.49
N HIS A 21 43.23 5.09 -5.12
CA HIS A 21 43.03 6.47 -4.67
C HIS A 21 42.42 7.34 -5.77
N GLN A 22 42.90 7.21 -7.01
CA GLN A 22 42.32 7.91 -8.16
C GLN A 22 40.84 7.54 -8.35
N GLN A 23 40.52 6.25 -8.34
CA GLN A 23 39.15 5.79 -8.53
C GLN A 23 38.23 6.22 -7.38
N GLN A 24 38.75 6.32 -6.16
CA GLN A 24 38.00 6.85 -5.02
C GLN A 24 37.57 8.31 -5.25
N GLN A 25 38.48 9.16 -5.72
CA GLN A 25 38.16 10.56 -6.03
C GLN A 25 37.11 10.69 -7.14
N GLU A 26 37.23 9.89 -8.20
CA GLU A 26 36.26 9.86 -9.29
C GLU A 26 34.87 9.41 -8.83
N VAL A 27 34.79 8.38 -7.98
CA VAL A 27 33.52 7.95 -7.37
C VAL A 27 32.93 9.05 -6.48
N GLU A 28 33.75 9.73 -5.68
CA GLU A 28 33.27 10.86 -4.86
C GLU A 28 32.71 12.00 -5.72
N LEU A 29 33.31 12.28 -6.88
CA LEU A 29 32.79 13.26 -7.84
C LEU A 29 31.44 12.82 -8.44
N LEU A 30 31.31 11.54 -8.80
CA LEU A 30 30.02 10.98 -9.24
C LEU A 30 28.94 11.11 -8.16
N MET A 31 29.29 10.86 -6.90
CA MET A 31 28.35 10.88 -5.78
C MET A 31 27.93 12.29 -5.37
N ARG A 32 28.70 13.35 -5.68
CA ARG A 32 28.30 14.75 -5.38
C ARG A 32 27.04 15.19 -6.13
N GLY A 33 26.71 14.57 -7.26
CA GLY A 33 25.46 14.81 -7.98
C GLY A 33 24.23 14.09 -7.38
N VAL A 34 24.43 13.29 -6.32
CA VAL A 34 23.45 12.34 -5.77
C VAL A 34 22.87 12.79 -4.43
N SER A 35 23.23 13.96 -3.91
CA SER A 35 22.57 14.51 -2.72
C SER A 35 21.13 14.89 -3.07
N VAL A 36 20.26 13.88 -3.06
CA VAL A 36 18.85 14.05 -2.82
C VAL A 36 18.76 14.73 -1.47
N ASP A 37 18.03 15.83 -1.41
CA ASP A 37 17.64 16.47 -0.18
C ASP A 37 16.78 15.47 0.62
N GLU A 38 17.42 14.54 1.33
CA GLU A 38 16.78 13.61 2.26
C GLU A 38 16.29 14.34 3.53
N GLY A 39 16.48 15.67 3.59
CA GLY A 39 16.25 16.52 4.76
C GLY A 39 14.96 17.33 4.76
N ALA A 40 14.16 17.31 3.68
CA ALA A 40 12.82 17.86 3.79
C ALA A 40 11.97 16.89 4.62
N GLU A 41 11.81 17.21 5.90
CA GLU A 41 10.61 16.88 6.66
C GLU A 41 9.42 17.43 5.86
N THR A 42 8.97 16.69 4.85
CA THR A 42 7.66 16.92 4.29
C THR A 42 6.69 16.45 5.35
N ASP A 43 6.27 17.42 6.18
CA ASP A 43 4.89 17.51 6.65
C ASP A 43 4.00 16.89 5.59
N ALA A 44 3.05 16.05 6.01
CA ALA A 44 2.21 15.19 5.20
C ALA A 44 1.44 15.92 4.06
N VAL A 45 2.18 16.38 3.06
CA VAL A 45 1.67 16.98 1.83
C VAL A 45 1.45 15.81 0.91
N MET A 46 0.19 15.56 0.61
CA MET A 46 -0.23 14.68 -0.48
C MET A 46 0.43 15.20 -1.77
N CYS A 47 1.53 14.57 -2.20
CA CYS A 47 2.16 14.90 -3.47
C CYS A 47 1.17 14.65 -4.60
N SER A 48 1.02 15.62 -5.49
CA SER A 48 0.26 15.45 -6.73
C SER A 48 0.95 14.43 -7.65
N ILE A 49 0.18 13.81 -8.54
CA ILE A 49 0.72 12.91 -9.58
C ILE A 49 1.76 13.63 -10.43
N GLU A 50 1.50 14.90 -10.76
CA GLU A 50 2.40 15.74 -11.56
C GLU A 50 3.76 15.97 -10.89
N GLU A 51 3.77 16.17 -9.56
CA GLU A 51 5.01 16.27 -8.77
C GLU A 51 5.76 14.95 -8.75
N VAL A 52 5.06 13.82 -8.52
CA VAL A 52 5.68 12.48 -8.53
C VAL A 52 6.31 12.19 -9.88
N GLU A 53 5.61 12.46 -10.98
CA GLU A 53 6.14 12.27 -12.33
C GLU A 53 7.33 13.18 -12.62
N LYS A 54 7.25 14.46 -12.22
CA LYS A 54 8.35 15.40 -12.41
C LYS A 54 9.59 14.94 -11.64
N THR A 55 9.45 14.60 -10.36
CA THR A 55 10.54 14.06 -9.54
C THR A 55 11.09 12.77 -10.15
N GLY A 56 10.23 11.89 -10.67
CA GLY A 56 10.63 10.67 -11.37
C GLY A 56 11.46 10.94 -12.61
N ARG A 57 11.04 11.88 -13.47
CA ARG A 57 11.78 12.30 -14.67
C ARG A 57 13.14 12.89 -14.32
N GLU A 58 13.20 13.78 -13.33
CA GLU A 58 14.46 14.37 -12.89
C GLU A 58 15.40 13.33 -12.30
N GLN A 59 14.88 12.36 -11.53
CA GLN A 59 15.67 11.27 -10.99
C GLN A 59 16.21 10.36 -12.10
N LEU A 60 15.42 10.07 -13.13
CA LEU A 60 15.85 9.29 -14.28
C LEU A 60 16.98 10.01 -15.05
N GLU A 61 16.83 11.32 -15.31
CA GLU A 61 17.84 12.12 -15.98
C GLU A 61 19.17 12.14 -15.19
N ARG A 62 19.09 12.36 -13.87
CA ARG A 62 20.27 12.30 -12.99
C ARG A 62 20.93 10.91 -13.03
N SER A 63 20.12 9.85 -13.02
CA SER A 63 20.63 8.46 -13.07
C SER A 63 21.30 8.16 -14.41
N LEU A 64 20.75 8.65 -15.53
CA LEU A 64 21.34 8.51 -16.86
C LEU A 64 22.68 9.25 -16.94
N GLN A 65 22.73 10.49 -16.47
CA GLN A 65 23.97 11.27 -16.43
C GLN A 65 25.05 10.59 -15.59
N MET A 66 24.67 9.97 -14.46
CA MET A 66 25.58 9.18 -13.63
C MET A 66 26.09 7.95 -14.37
N ALA A 67 25.23 7.20 -15.04
CA ALA A 67 25.61 6.02 -15.82
C ALA A 67 26.61 6.38 -16.93
N VAL A 68 26.36 7.47 -17.67
CA VAL A 68 27.28 7.98 -18.70
C VAL A 68 28.63 8.39 -18.10
N SER A 69 28.62 9.05 -16.95
CA SER A 69 29.85 9.51 -16.30
C SER A 69 30.65 8.33 -15.74
N PHE A 70 29.98 7.32 -15.18
CA PHE A 70 30.61 6.08 -14.73
C PHE A 70 31.20 5.27 -15.89
N ALA A 71 30.54 5.22 -17.05
CA ALA A 71 31.10 4.58 -18.24
C ALA A 71 32.43 5.22 -18.68
N LYS A 72 32.50 6.56 -18.68
CA LYS A 72 33.75 7.30 -18.95
C LYS A 72 34.83 6.99 -17.92
N GLN A 73 34.47 6.90 -16.64
CA GLN A 73 35.41 6.51 -15.58
C GLN A 73 35.98 5.09 -15.83
N LEU A 74 35.15 4.15 -16.27
CA LEU A 74 35.57 2.78 -16.57
C LEU A 74 36.52 2.71 -17.78
N GLU A 75 36.27 3.52 -18.82
CA GLU A 75 37.19 3.65 -19.97
C GLU A 75 38.56 4.21 -19.53
N GLN A 76 38.55 5.26 -18.70
CA GLN A 76 39.77 5.86 -18.17
C GLN A 76 40.55 4.89 -17.27
N LEU A 77 39.86 4.11 -16.43
CA LEU A 77 40.48 3.03 -15.65
C LEU A 77 41.21 2.05 -16.58
N GLY A 78 40.55 1.62 -17.67
CA GLY A 78 41.17 0.76 -18.67
C GLY A 78 42.46 1.35 -19.23
N GLN A 79 42.46 2.63 -19.62
CA GLN A 79 43.66 3.32 -20.11
C GLN A 79 44.77 3.38 -19.04
N THR A 80 44.42 3.68 -17.79
CA THR A 80 45.37 3.73 -16.68
C THR A 80 46.01 2.37 -16.42
N LEU A 81 45.22 1.29 -16.46
CA LEU A 81 45.73 -0.08 -16.31
C LEU A 81 46.74 -0.41 -17.42
N HIS A 82 46.40 -0.15 -18.68
CA HIS A 82 47.30 -0.40 -19.83
C HIS A 82 48.61 0.40 -19.78
N ARG A 83 48.60 1.59 -19.17
CA ARG A 83 49.83 2.40 -18.98
C ARG A 83 50.68 1.90 -17.81
N THR A 84 50.07 1.21 -16.85
CA THR A 84 50.70 0.84 -15.58
C THR A 84 51.20 -0.59 -15.58
N PHE A 85 50.47 -1.50 -16.24
CA PHE A 85 50.72 -2.93 -16.26
C PHE A 85 50.92 -3.45 -17.69
N SER A 86 51.30 -4.73 -17.83
CA SER A 86 51.34 -5.39 -19.14
C SER A 86 49.94 -5.56 -19.73
N SER A 87 49.85 -5.80 -21.04
CA SER A 87 48.57 -6.00 -21.75
C SER A 87 47.75 -7.12 -21.11
N ASP A 88 48.35 -8.30 -20.93
CA ASP A 88 47.68 -9.47 -20.36
C ASP A 88 47.08 -9.18 -18.98
N VAL A 89 47.86 -8.51 -18.13
CA VAL A 89 47.54 -8.17 -16.74
C VAL A 89 46.44 -7.10 -16.68
N SER A 90 46.42 -6.17 -17.63
CA SER A 90 45.41 -5.11 -17.76
C SER A 90 44.09 -5.67 -18.29
N GLU A 91 44.15 -6.50 -19.33
CA GLU A 91 42.99 -7.15 -19.92
C GLU A 91 42.31 -8.11 -18.94
N GLU A 92 43.09 -8.86 -18.18
CA GLU A 92 42.58 -9.75 -17.13
C GLU A 92 41.79 -8.97 -16.07
N VAL A 93 42.35 -7.89 -15.52
CA VAL A 93 41.67 -7.07 -14.52
C VAL A 93 40.43 -6.42 -15.09
N MET A 94 40.50 -5.84 -16.28
CA MET A 94 39.32 -5.24 -16.91
C MET A 94 38.22 -6.27 -17.17
N ARG A 95 38.58 -7.47 -17.63
CA ARG A 95 37.62 -8.57 -17.83
C ARG A 95 36.96 -8.97 -16.52
N ASN A 96 37.72 -9.08 -15.43
CA ASN A 96 37.20 -9.43 -14.11
C ASN A 96 36.30 -8.32 -13.53
N VAL A 97 36.70 -7.05 -13.66
CA VAL A 97 35.88 -5.89 -13.24
C VAL A 97 34.56 -5.88 -14.00
N ILE A 98 34.59 -5.96 -15.33
CA ILE A 98 33.38 -5.96 -16.17
C ILE A 98 32.51 -7.18 -15.83
N GLY A 99 33.11 -8.35 -15.65
CA GLY A 99 32.39 -9.56 -15.26
C GLY A 99 31.65 -9.41 -13.94
N CYS A 100 32.30 -8.85 -12.90
CA CYS A 100 31.67 -8.62 -11.61
C CYS A 100 30.57 -7.55 -11.68
N LEU A 101 30.80 -6.46 -12.43
CA LEU A 101 29.79 -5.41 -12.62
C LEU A 101 28.54 -5.93 -13.34
N ARG A 102 28.71 -6.78 -14.37
CA ARG A 102 27.59 -7.44 -15.04
C ARG A 102 26.81 -8.33 -14.07
N SER A 103 27.50 -9.14 -13.25
CA SER A 103 26.82 -9.95 -12.24
C SER A 103 26.07 -9.10 -11.21
N MET A 104 26.58 -7.92 -10.83
CA MET A 104 25.83 -6.99 -9.97
C MET A 104 24.58 -6.48 -10.66
N GLU A 105 24.69 -6.10 -11.93
CA GLU A 105 23.56 -5.63 -12.74
C GLU A 105 22.47 -6.70 -12.83
N ASP A 106 22.83 -7.96 -13.08
CA ASP A 106 21.90 -9.09 -13.12
C ASP A 106 21.14 -9.24 -11.79
N ILE A 107 21.87 -9.24 -10.65
CA ILE A 107 21.28 -9.35 -9.30
C ILE A 107 20.34 -8.17 -9.01
N VAL A 108 20.77 -6.95 -9.31
CA VAL A 108 19.97 -5.74 -9.07
C VAL A 108 18.73 -5.73 -9.95
N SER A 109 18.85 -6.16 -11.21
CA SER A 109 17.72 -6.27 -12.15
C SER A 109 16.68 -7.28 -11.66
N GLU A 110 17.11 -8.45 -11.17
CA GLU A 110 16.21 -9.46 -10.60
C GLU A 110 15.46 -8.93 -9.37
N VAL A 111 16.18 -8.27 -8.45
CA VAL A 111 15.58 -7.64 -7.27
C VAL A 111 14.61 -6.54 -7.68
N GLN A 112 14.96 -5.68 -8.64
CA GLN A 112 14.08 -4.61 -9.13
C GLN A 112 12.81 -5.16 -9.80
N GLY A 113 12.93 -6.21 -10.61
CA GLY A 113 11.77 -6.90 -11.19
C GLY A 113 10.85 -7.46 -10.12
N SER A 114 11.42 -8.06 -9.07
CA SER A 114 10.66 -8.54 -7.91
C SER A 114 9.99 -7.42 -7.12
N VAL A 115 10.68 -6.27 -6.95
CA VAL A 115 10.12 -5.06 -6.33
C VAL A 115 8.93 -4.55 -7.11
N LEU A 116 9.04 -4.43 -8.43
CA LEU A 116 7.96 -3.94 -9.28
C LEU A 116 6.74 -4.86 -9.18
N LYS A 117 6.94 -6.18 -9.28
CA LYS A 117 5.87 -7.17 -9.11
C LYS A 117 5.16 -7.02 -7.76
N MET A 118 5.93 -6.91 -6.68
CA MET A 118 5.39 -6.72 -5.33
C MET A 118 4.59 -5.42 -5.21
N LEU A 119 5.07 -4.32 -5.79
CA LEU A 119 4.34 -3.04 -5.75
C LEU A 119 3.01 -3.12 -6.51
N LEU A 120 2.97 -3.82 -7.64
CA LEU A 120 1.73 -4.07 -8.38
C LEU A 120 0.76 -4.93 -7.56
N ASP A 121 1.23 -6.05 -6.99
CA ASP A 121 0.43 -6.93 -6.13
C ASP A 121 -0.17 -6.14 -4.94
N ARG A 122 0.62 -5.25 -4.32
CA ARG A 122 0.15 -4.37 -3.23
C ARG A 122 -0.88 -3.35 -3.69
N PHE A 123 -0.65 -2.73 -4.84
CA PHE A 123 -1.59 -1.76 -5.40
C PHE A 123 -2.96 -2.40 -5.65
N GLU A 124 -2.98 -3.59 -6.24
CA GLU A 124 -4.20 -4.38 -6.44
C GLU A 124 -4.90 -4.69 -5.12
N CYS A 125 -4.16 -5.14 -4.10
CA CYS A 125 -4.74 -5.41 -2.77
C CYS A 125 -5.39 -4.15 -2.15
N TRP A 126 -4.73 -2.99 -2.24
CA TRP A 126 -5.29 -1.74 -1.75
C TRP A 126 -6.50 -1.25 -2.55
N GLN A 127 -6.53 -1.53 -3.86
CA GLN A 127 -7.69 -1.29 -4.70
C GLN A 127 -8.88 -2.14 -4.26
N GLU A 128 -8.68 -3.44 -3.97
CA GLU A 128 -9.74 -4.31 -3.44
C GLU A 128 -10.30 -3.80 -2.10
N VAL A 129 -9.44 -3.34 -1.20
CA VAL A 129 -9.84 -2.75 0.09
C VAL A 129 -10.70 -1.49 -0.11
N SER A 130 -10.30 -0.61 -1.03
CA SER A 130 -11.05 0.59 -1.40
C SER A 130 -12.41 0.24 -2.03
N ASP A 131 -12.45 -0.75 -2.92
CA ASP A 131 -13.68 -1.17 -3.59
C ASP A 131 -14.66 -1.82 -2.59
N GLY A 132 -14.16 -2.64 -1.66
CA GLY A 132 -14.95 -3.20 -0.57
C GLY A 132 -15.58 -2.12 0.33
N LEU A 133 -14.85 -1.05 0.64
CA LEU A 133 -15.41 0.09 1.37
C LEU A 133 -16.55 0.77 0.61
N ARG A 134 -16.37 0.98 -0.69
CA ARG A 134 -17.37 1.60 -1.56
C ARG A 134 -18.63 0.75 -1.62
N GLU A 135 -18.47 -0.55 -1.78
CA GLU A 135 -19.57 -1.52 -1.78
C GLU A 135 -20.34 -1.49 -0.45
N LYS A 136 -19.64 -1.57 0.69
CA LYS A 136 -20.27 -1.51 2.02
C LYS A 136 -21.03 -0.21 2.25
N THR A 137 -20.46 0.92 1.81
CA THR A 137 -21.13 2.23 1.91
C THR A 137 -22.38 2.27 1.03
N ALA A 138 -22.33 1.69 -0.17
CA ALA A 138 -23.50 1.58 -1.05
C ALA A 138 -24.58 0.68 -0.44
N LEU A 139 -24.21 -0.46 0.15
CA LEU A 139 -25.13 -1.36 0.84
C LEU A 139 -25.83 -0.68 2.03
N LEU A 140 -25.09 0.09 2.83
CA LEU A 140 -25.66 0.85 3.95
C LEU A 140 -26.70 1.88 3.49
N LYS A 141 -26.43 2.59 2.38
CA LYS A 141 -27.40 3.52 1.79
C LYS A 141 -28.67 2.80 1.32
N ARG A 142 -28.52 1.68 0.61
CA ARG A 142 -29.66 0.85 0.17
C ARG A 142 -30.47 0.32 1.34
N GLU A 143 -29.81 -0.17 2.39
CA GLU A 143 -30.49 -0.63 3.61
C GLU A 143 -31.34 0.49 4.22
N ALA A 144 -30.81 1.70 4.31
CA ALA A 144 -31.53 2.86 4.82
C ALA A 144 -32.71 3.28 3.92
N GLU A 145 -32.54 3.27 2.60
CA GLU A 145 -33.62 3.53 1.64
C GLU A 145 -34.75 2.50 1.77
N LEU A 146 -34.41 1.21 1.90
CA LEU A 146 -35.38 0.14 2.11
C LEU A 146 -36.10 0.29 3.47
N MET A 147 -35.35 0.61 4.53
CA MET A 147 -35.92 0.90 5.84
C MET A 147 -36.93 2.05 5.78
N LEU A 148 -36.59 3.17 5.13
CA LEU A 148 -37.50 4.30 4.96
C LEU A 148 -38.74 3.91 4.13
N LYS A 149 -38.55 3.17 3.04
CA LYS A 149 -39.66 2.70 2.18
C LYS A 149 -40.63 1.82 2.94
N VAL A 150 -40.13 0.82 3.65
CA VAL A 150 -40.94 -0.11 4.47
C VAL A 150 -41.62 0.65 5.61
N THR A 151 -40.93 1.60 6.25
CA THR A 151 -41.50 2.48 7.28
C THR A 151 -42.65 3.32 6.74
N SER A 152 -42.47 3.93 5.56
CA SER A 152 -43.49 4.73 4.89
C SER A 152 -44.74 3.89 4.58
N GLN A 153 -44.56 2.68 4.04
CA GLN A 153 -45.65 1.74 3.77
C GLN A 153 -46.41 1.36 5.05
N SER A 154 -45.70 0.96 6.10
CA SER A 154 -46.33 0.60 7.38
C SER A 154 -47.09 1.78 8.01
N VAL A 155 -46.57 3.00 7.92
CA VAL A 155 -47.27 4.19 8.43
C VAL A 155 -48.47 4.57 7.57
N GLN A 156 -48.42 4.38 6.25
CA GLN A 156 -49.58 4.57 5.36
C GLN A 156 -50.71 3.60 5.70
N GLU A 157 -50.39 2.31 5.93
CA GLU A 157 -51.36 1.30 6.36
C GLU A 157 -52.00 1.69 7.71
N LEU A 158 -51.21 2.16 8.67
CA LEU A 158 -51.71 2.63 9.97
C LEU A 158 -52.55 3.92 9.88
N ARG A 159 -52.27 4.83 8.93
CA ARG A 159 -53.06 6.07 8.73
C ARG A 159 -54.38 5.83 8.02
N ALA A 160 -54.46 4.85 7.13
CA ALA A 160 -55.71 4.48 6.46
C ALA A 160 -56.82 4.09 7.46
N ASP A 161 -56.43 3.66 8.67
CA ASP A 161 -57.31 3.35 9.79
C ASP A 161 -57.78 4.59 10.61
N GLY A 162 -57.49 5.81 10.14
CA GLY A 162 -58.06 7.06 10.66
C GLY A 162 -57.39 7.62 11.91
N GLN A 163 -56.19 7.16 12.26
CA GLN A 163 -55.43 7.64 13.41
C GLN A 163 -54.11 8.28 12.97
N LEU A 164 -53.92 9.55 13.34
CA LEU A 164 -52.65 10.26 13.57
C LEU A 164 -52.07 11.22 12.52
N GLU A 165 -51.83 12.44 13.00
CA GLU A 165 -50.79 13.39 12.58
C GLU A 165 -49.96 13.79 13.82
N LYS A 166 -48.63 13.95 13.64
CA LYS A 166 -47.77 14.89 14.42
C LYS A 166 -46.30 14.92 14.00
N GLN A 167 -45.78 13.89 13.33
CA GLN A 167 -44.41 13.88 12.81
C GLN A 167 -44.45 13.58 11.31
N SER A 168 -43.77 14.40 10.51
CA SER A 168 -43.80 14.22 9.06
C SER A 168 -42.78 13.14 8.68
N LEU A 169 -43.12 12.27 7.73
CA LEU A 169 -42.18 11.29 7.16
C LEU A 169 -40.88 11.98 6.70
N SER A 170 -41.01 13.22 6.21
CA SER A 170 -39.91 14.08 5.80
C SER A 170 -38.89 14.36 6.91
N ASP A 171 -39.32 14.47 8.18
CA ASP A 171 -38.41 14.71 9.30
C ASP A 171 -37.52 13.49 9.55
N VAL A 172 -38.08 12.28 9.42
CA VAL A 172 -37.36 11.02 9.59
C VAL A 172 -36.44 10.75 8.42
N GLU A 173 -36.89 11.00 7.19
CA GLU A 173 -36.05 10.93 5.99
C GLU A 173 -34.84 11.84 6.12
N THR A 174 -35.04 13.08 6.60
CA THR A 174 -33.94 14.03 6.86
C THR A 174 -32.98 13.49 7.91
N ALA A 175 -33.48 13.03 9.05
CA ALA A 175 -32.64 12.48 10.12
C ALA A 175 -31.85 11.23 9.69
N VAL A 176 -32.43 10.36 8.85
CA VAL A 176 -31.75 9.19 8.28
C VAL A 176 -30.65 9.62 7.32
N ASN A 177 -30.90 10.58 6.43
CA ASN A 177 -29.89 11.11 5.52
C ASN A 177 -28.73 11.76 6.28
N GLU A 178 -29.01 12.56 7.30
CA GLU A 178 -27.98 13.14 8.17
C GLU A 178 -27.15 12.06 8.88
N ALA A 179 -27.79 10.98 9.34
CA ALA A 179 -27.07 9.86 9.97
C ALA A 179 -26.16 9.12 8.97
N LEU A 180 -26.57 8.98 7.71
CA LEU A 180 -25.76 8.38 6.63
C LEU A 180 -24.58 9.28 6.25
N GLU A 181 -24.80 10.59 6.10
CA GLU A 181 -23.75 11.56 5.82
C GLU A 181 -22.71 11.59 6.93
N GLN A 182 -23.15 11.72 8.20
CA GLN A 182 -22.27 11.66 9.36
C GLN A 182 -21.46 10.36 9.41
N SER A 183 -22.07 9.23 9.08
CA SER A 183 -21.35 7.95 9.03
C SER A 183 -20.33 7.90 7.89
N THR A 184 -20.66 8.45 6.72
CA THR A 184 -19.77 8.48 5.56
C THR A 184 -18.54 9.35 5.83
N ASP A 185 -18.76 10.52 6.44
CA ASP A 185 -17.68 11.41 6.84
C ASP A 185 -16.81 10.80 7.94
N GLU A 186 -17.40 10.14 8.93
CA GLU A 186 -16.64 9.49 9.99
C GLU A 186 -15.83 8.29 9.46
N ILE A 187 -16.38 7.51 8.52
CA ILE A 187 -15.65 6.45 7.83
C ILE A 187 -14.44 7.02 7.10
N ARG A 188 -14.63 8.08 6.29
CA ARG A 188 -13.54 8.74 5.56
C ARG A 188 -12.47 9.26 6.50
N ARG A 189 -12.86 10.05 7.51
CA ARG A 189 -11.96 10.66 8.49
C ARG A 189 -11.15 9.62 9.25
N GLN A 190 -11.80 8.56 9.75
CA GLN A 190 -11.10 7.51 10.50
C GLN A 190 -10.19 6.64 9.61
N THR A 191 -10.52 6.50 8.33
CA THR A 191 -9.65 5.83 7.34
C THR A 191 -8.37 6.61 7.14
N GLU A 192 -8.48 7.91 6.87
CA GLU A 192 -7.34 8.82 6.69
C GLU A 192 -6.45 8.84 7.94
N GLU A 193 -7.04 9.03 9.12
CA GLU A 193 -6.32 9.07 10.40
C GLU A 193 -5.55 7.76 10.67
N LEU A 194 -6.21 6.61 10.48
CA LEU A 194 -5.58 5.31 10.72
C LEU A 194 -4.49 5.00 9.69
N ALA A 195 -4.73 5.30 8.42
CA ALA A 195 -3.76 5.08 7.35
C ALA A 195 -2.51 5.93 7.58
N LEU A 196 -2.68 7.23 7.88
CA LEU A 196 -1.56 8.15 8.14
C LEU A 196 -0.72 7.71 9.34
N ASP A 197 -1.34 7.46 10.50
CA ASP A 197 -0.63 7.03 11.73
C ASP A 197 0.19 5.74 11.50
N ARG A 198 -0.40 4.77 10.79
CA ARG A 198 0.27 3.49 10.53
C ARG A 198 1.36 3.61 9.47
N CYS A 199 1.13 4.38 8.41
CA CYS A 199 2.12 4.64 7.36
C CYS A 199 3.33 5.38 7.92
N GLU A 200 3.14 6.38 8.79
CA GLU A 200 4.24 7.11 9.41
C GLU A 200 5.13 6.16 10.25
N LYS A 201 4.51 5.34 11.10
CA LYS A 201 5.22 4.33 11.90
C LYS A 201 5.94 3.30 11.03
N ALA A 202 5.32 2.86 9.93
CA ALA A 202 5.92 1.95 8.97
C ALA A 202 7.14 2.59 8.29
N CYS A 203 7.03 3.85 7.85
CA CYS A 203 8.11 4.61 7.23
C CYS A 203 9.31 4.78 8.17
N VAL A 204 9.10 5.08 9.45
CA VAL A 204 10.19 5.18 10.44
C VAL A 204 10.88 3.83 10.63
N ARG A 205 10.11 2.75 10.77
CA ARG A 205 10.67 1.39 10.92
C ARG A 205 11.44 0.95 9.68
N ARG A 206 10.92 1.23 8.50
CA ARG A 206 11.59 0.97 7.22
C ARG A 206 12.92 1.71 7.13
N ARG A 207 12.95 3.00 7.46
CA ARG A 207 14.20 3.79 7.49
C ARG A 207 15.24 3.18 8.43
N ARG A 208 14.83 2.76 9.63
CA ARG A 208 15.73 2.07 10.59
C ARG A 208 16.25 0.74 10.04
N MET A 209 15.40 -0.06 9.42
CA MET A 209 15.80 -1.31 8.77
C MET A 209 16.80 -1.08 7.64
N MET A 210 16.55 -0.12 6.76
CA MET A 210 17.48 0.26 5.67
C MET A 210 18.85 0.69 6.21
N LYS A 211 18.87 1.46 7.29
CA LYS A 211 20.11 1.90 7.96
C LYS A 211 20.87 0.74 8.60
N ALA A 212 20.17 -0.24 9.17
CA ALA A 212 20.81 -1.45 9.69
C ALA A 212 21.42 -2.28 8.54
N GLN A 213 20.66 -2.48 7.46
CA GLN A 213 21.09 -3.22 6.28
C GLN A 213 22.31 -2.59 5.58
N SER A 214 22.41 -1.24 5.55
CA SER A 214 23.60 -0.58 5.00
C SER A 214 24.86 -0.78 5.86
N SER A 215 24.71 -0.99 7.17
CA SER A 215 25.84 -1.27 8.07
C SER A 215 26.36 -2.71 7.99
N GLU A 216 25.54 -3.67 7.53
CA GLU A 216 25.95 -5.07 7.30
C GLU A 216 27.02 -5.23 6.21
N TRP A 217 27.19 -4.19 5.38
CA TRP A 217 28.21 -4.14 4.35
C TRP A 217 29.61 -3.78 4.87
N SER A 218 29.71 -3.14 6.03
CA SER A 218 30.99 -2.66 6.59
C SER A 218 31.98 -3.80 6.91
N PRO A 219 31.59 -4.95 7.50
CA PRO A 219 32.54 -6.01 7.86
C PRO A 219 33.10 -6.78 6.66
N VAL A 220 32.32 -6.90 5.56
CA VAL A 220 32.74 -7.58 4.31
C VAL A 220 33.80 -6.77 3.56
N SER A 221 33.88 -5.46 3.86
CA SER A 221 34.81 -4.50 3.26
C SER A 221 36.22 -4.56 3.85
N ASP A 222 36.40 -5.17 5.03
CA ASP A 222 37.67 -5.15 5.78
C ASP A 222 38.47 -6.45 5.67
N THR A 223 37.87 -7.52 5.14
CA THR A 223 38.55 -8.79 4.85
C THR A 223 38.95 -8.86 3.38
N GLN A 224 40.25 -9.06 3.12
CA GLN A 224 40.82 -9.23 1.78
C GLN A 224 40.33 -10.57 1.20
N THR A 225 39.13 -10.55 0.62
CA THR A 225 38.36 -11.73 0.20
C THR A 225 38.30 -11.75 -1.32
N ASP A 226 38.48 -12.93 -1.93
CA ASP A 226 38.33 -13.16 -3.38
C ASP A 226 37.11 -12.44 -3.98
N ALA A 227 37.27 -11.82 -5.15
CA ALA A 227 36.24 -11.02 -5.82
C ALA A 227 34.97 -11.83 -6.08
N ARG A 228 35.12 -13.13 -6.39
CA ARG A 228 33.98 -14.03 -6.60
C ARG A 228 33.22 -14.33 -5.31
N LEU A 229 33.93 -14.49 -4.19
CA LEU A 229 33.29 -14.64 -2.88
C LEU A 229 32.58 -13.35 -2.45
N MET A 230 33.18 -12.17 -2.71
CA MET A 230 32.54 -10.88 -2.48
C MET A 230 31.23 -10.75 -3.26
N MET A 231 31.21 -11.19 -4.52
CA MET A 231 30.00 -11.21 -5.34
C MET A 231 28.90 -12.11 -4.78
N LYS A 232 29.24 -13.30 -4.28
CA LYS A 232 28.26 -14.19 -3.64
C LYS A 232 27.67 -13.58 -2.38
N VAL A 233 28.51 -12.96 -1.54
CA VAL A 233 28.04 -12.27 -0.33
C VAL A 233 27.11 -11.11 -0.69
N PHE A 234 27.38 -10.41 -1.80
CA PHE A 234 26.49 -9.37 -2.33
C PHE A 234 25.14 -9.89 -2.75
N GLU A 235 25.12 -10.94 -3.55
CA GLU A 235 23.89 -11.61 -3.97
C GLU A 235 23.05 -12.03 -2.76
N GLU A 236 23.65 -12.76 -1.81
CA GLU A 236 22.96 -13.23 -0.61
C GLU A 236 22.42 -12.09 0.25
N LEU A 237 23.19 -11.02 0.43
CA LEU A 237 22.75 -9.85 1.19
C LEU A 237 21.59 -9.14 0.48
N GLN A 238 21.68 -8.91 -0.83
CA GLN A 238 20.63 -8.22 -1.56
C GLN A 238 19.31 -8.99 -1.55
N ILE A 239 19.36 -10.30 -1.82
CA ILE A 239 18.19 -11.18 -1.79
C ILE A 239 17.58 -11.19 -0.38
N ARG A 240 18.39 -11.33 0.66
CA ARG A 240 17.92 -11.33 2.06
C ARG A 240 17.30 -9.99 2.45
N HIS A 241 17.97 -8.89 2.13
CA HIS A 241 17.49 -7.53 2.42
C HIS A 241 16.16 -7.26 1.71
N TRP A 242 16.05 -7.71 0.46
CA TRP A 242 14.82 -7.64 -0.31
C TRP A 242 13.68 -8.42 0.36
N HIS A 243 13.88 -9.69 0.68
CA HIS A 243 12.85 -10.50 1.35
C HIS A 243 12.40 -9.89 2.68
N GLN A 244 13.32 -9.41 3.51
CA GLN A 244 12.98 -8.74 4.76
C GLN A 244 12.11 -7.49 4.54
N ARG A 245 12.43 -6.68 3.52
CA ARG A 245 11.63 -5.49 3.18
C ARG A 245 10.25 -5.88 2.68
N ARG A 246 10.16 -6.84 1.77
CA ARG A 246 8.90 -7.36 1.24
C ARG A 246 8.00 -7.85 2.37
N ASP A 247 8.51 -8.74 3.21
CA ASP A 247 7.73 -9.37 4.28
C ASP A 247 7.27 -8.33 5.31
N PHE A 248 8.11 -7.34 5.60
CA PHE A 248 7.76 -6.21 6.45
C PHE A 248 6.62 -5.37 5.87
N GLU A 249 6.71 -4.99 4.58
CA GLU A 249 5.71 -4.17 3.89
C GLU A 249 4.37 -4.90 3.79
N LEU A 250 4.36 -6.18 3.38
CA LEU A 250 3.15 -7.01 3.33
C LEU A 250 2.51 -7.16 4.71
N GLN A 251 3.31 -7.40 5.75
CA GLN A 251 2.79 -7.48 7.11
C GLN A 251 2.20 -6.14 7.59
N GLN A 252 2.75 -5.00 7.18
CA GLN A 252 2.14 -3.71 7.51
C GLN A 252 0.82 -3.54 6.77
N ASP A 253 0.76 -3.83 5.48
CA ASP A 253 -0.46 -3.71 4.68
C ASP A 253 -1.59 -4.54 5.29
N THR A 254 -1.35 -5.82 5.60
CA THR A 254 -2.34 -6.70 6.24
C THR A 254 -2.84 -6.12 7.57
N ARG A 255 -1.94 -5.61 8.42
CA ARG A 255 -2.33 -5.03 9.71
C ARG A 255 -3.15 -3.75 9.56
N ILE A 256 -2.90 -2.96 8.52
CA ILE A 256 -3.64 -1.74 8.26
C ILE A 256 -5.01 -2.10 7.69
N SER A 257 -5.07 -2.99 6.70
CA SER A 257 -6.32 -3.43 6.09
C SER A 257 -7.24 -4.14 7.09
N ASP A 258 -6.73 -5.04 7.94
CA ASP A 258 -7.50 -5.68 9.01
C ASP A 258 -8.13 -4.63 9.94
N ALA A 259 -7.32 -3.67 10.40
CA ALA A 259 -7.79 -2.63 11.31
C ALA A 259 -8.80 -1.68 10.66
N LEU A 260 -8.66 -1.40 9.36
CA LEU A 260 -9.65 -0.65 8.58
C LEU A 260 -10.95 -1.43 8.47
N CYS A 261 -10.90 -2.70 8.08
CA CYS A 261 -12.08 -3.57 7.93
C CYS A 261 -12.87 -3.70 9.24
N GLU A 262 -12.21 -3.93 10.37
CA GLU A 262 -12.85 -3.97 11.70
C GLU A 262 -13.55 -2.65 12.01
N ARG A 263 -12.88 -1.53 11.74
CA ARG A 263 -13.38 -0.19 12.06
C ARG A 263 -14.56 0.20 11.18
N TRP A 264 -14.49 -0.08 9.87
CA TRP A 264 -15.60 0.13 8.93
C TRP A 264 -16.81 -0.73 9.28
N THR A 265 -16.60 -2.01 9.60
CA THR A 265 -17.68 -2.90 10.05
C THR A 265 -18.38 -2.33 11.27
N SER A 266 -17.62 -1.88 12.27
CA SER A 266 -18.17 -1.25 13.48
C SER A 266 -18.99 0.02 13.17
N LEU A 267 -18.47 0.90 12.30
CA LEU A 267 -19.16 2.13 11.92
C LEU A 267 -20.44 1.85 11.13
N CYS A 268 -20.38 0.99 10.12
CA CYS A 268 -21.55 0.59 9.35
C CYS A 268 -22.63 -0.03 10.25
N SER A 269 -22.25 -0.91 11.19
CA SER A 269 -23.20 -1.48 12.17
C SER A 269 -23.76 -0.45 13.15
N LYS A 270 -23.02 0.60 13.50
CA LYS A 270 -23.55 1.72 14.31
C LYS A 270 -24.54 2.54 13.52
N CYS A 271 -24.25 2.84 12.26
CA CYS A 271 -25.15 3.59 11.38
C CYS A 271 -26.44 2.82 11.09
N SER A 272 -26.33 1.55 10.67
CA SER A 272 -27.50 0.67 10.43
C SER A 272 -28.41 0.61 11.66
N ARG A 273 -27.86 0.44 12.87
CA ARG A 273 -28.64 0.51 14.12
C ARG A 273 -29.31 1.85 14.32
N ARG A 274 -28.59 2.97 14.15
CA ARG A 274 -29.16 4.32 14.31
C ARG A 274 -30.30 4.56 13.32
N VAL A 275 -30.17 4.13 12.08
CA VAL A 275 -31.25 4.21 11.07
C VAL A 275 -32.44 3.35 11.48
N ALA A 276 -32.20 2.12 11.95
CA ALA A 276 -33.26 1.25 12.44
C ALA A 276 -34.01 1.82 13.65
N ASP A 277 -33.28 2.47 14.57
CA ASP A 277 -33.84 3.12 15.75
C ASP A 277 -34.70 4.32 15.34
N LEU A 278 -34.21 5.22 14.46
CA LEU A 278 -34.97 6.36 13.95
C LEU A 278 -36.31 5.93 13.30
N CYS A 279 -36.26 4.91 12.44
CA CYS A 279 -37.46 4.36 11.81
C CYS A 279 -38.40 3.71 12.83
N SER A 280 -37.86 2.99 13.81
CA SER A 280 -38.66 2.30 14.83
C SER A 280 -39.34 3.30 15.78
N GLU A 281 -38.61 4.33 16.22
CA GLU A 281 -39.12 5.41 17.05
C GLU A 281 -40.25 6.17 16.36
N PHE A 282 -40.14 6.41 15.04
CA PHE A 282 -41.21 7.02 14.27
C PHE A 282 -42.48 6.16 14.22
N VAL A 283 -42.36 4.84 13.98
CA VAL A 283 -43.51 3.94 13.99
C VAL A 283 -44.16 3.88 15.37
N LEU A 284 -43.35 3.89 16.44
CA LEU A 284 -43.84 3.94 17.82
C LEU A 284 -44.53 5.29 18.12
N SER A 285 -43.97 6.41 17.66
CA SER A 285 -44.55 7.75 17.90
C SER A 285 -45.89 7.91 17.19
N VAL A 286 -46.02 7.35 15.98
CA VAL A 286 -47.29 7.24 15.27
C VAL A 286 -48.24 6.36 16.09
N THR A 287 -47.90 5.11 16.38
CA THR A 287 -48.82 4.18 17.08
C THR A 287 -49.18 4.54 18.53
N ALA A 288 -48.43 5.41 19.22
CA ALA A 288 -48.71 5.77 20.62
C ALA A 288 -50.03 6.54 20.84
N GLY A 289 -50.64 7.11 19.81
CA GLY A 289 -51.94 7.82 19.94
C GLY A 289 -53.19 6.95 19.77
N SER A 290 -53.06 5.63 19.62
CA SER A 290 -54.18 4.69 19.40
C SER A 290 -54.43 3.73 20.58
N ALA A 291 -55.68 3.37 20.88
CA ALA A 291 -56.06 2.73 22.14
C ALA A 291 -56.09 1.16 22.18
N PRO A 292 -55.36 0.44 21.31
CA PRO A 292 -54.72 -0.81 21.70
C PRO A 292 -53.27 -0.86 21.16
N SER A 293 -52.44 0.06 21.64
CA SER A 293 -51.29 0.61 20.89
C SER A 293 -50.02 -0.26 20.83
N THR A 294 -49.76 -1.13 21.82
CA THR A 294 -48.39 -1.65 22.02
C THR A 294 -48.10 -2.98 21.31
N VAL A 295 -49.07 -3.89 21.27
CA VAL A 295 -48.91 -5.21 20.61
C VAL A 295 -48.92 -5.07 19.09
N GLN A 296 -49.79 -4.20 18.56
CA GLN A 296 -49.85 -3.91 17.12
C GLN A 296 -48.58 -3.21 16.64
N ALA A 297 -48.05 -2.24 17.40
CA ALA A 297 -46.79 -1.58 17.08
C ALA A 297 -45.59 -2.54 17.07
N GLN A 298 -45.50 -3.44 18.05
CA GLN A 298 -44.44 -4.46 18.08
C GLN A 298 -44.52 -5.44 16.91
N SER A 299 -45.73 -5.86 16.53
CA SER A 299 -45.96 -6.71 15.36
C SER A 299 -45.52 -6.03 14.05
N VAL A 300 -45.88 -4.76 13.87
CA VAL A 300 -45.45 -3.96 12.71
C VAL A 300 -43.93 -3.83 12.67
N LEU A 301 -43.29 -3.47 13.78
CA LEU A 301 -41.83 -3.37 13.86
C LEU A 301 -41.11 -4.69 13.53
N GLN A 302 -41.64 -5.82 14.02
CA GLN A 302 -41.08 -7.13 13.68
C GLN A 302 -41.22 -7.43 12.19
N SER A 303 -42.41 -7.21 11.62
CA SER A 303 -42.68 -7.38 10.19
C SER A 303 -41.74 -6.53 9.32
N MET A 304 -41.54 -5.26 9.71
CA MET A 304 -40.63 -4.35 9.01
C MET A 304 -39.19 -4.88 9.01
N LYS A 305 -38.66 -5.24 10.20
CA LYS A 305 -37.30 -5.77 10.34
C LYS A 305 -37.10 -7.04 9.51
N LEU A 306 -38.09 -7.94 9.50
CA LEU A 306 -38.06 -9.18 8.72
C LEU A 306 -38.11 -8.91 7.22
N THR A 307 -38.91 -7.94 6.79
CA THR A 307 -39.02 -7.52 5.39
C THR A 307 -37.71 -6.95 4.87
N VAL A 308 -37.10 -6.03 5.62
CA VAL A 308 -35.79 -5.46 5.25
C VAL A 308 -34.71 -6.54 5.23
N ALA A 309 -34.64 -7.41 6.24
CA ALA A 309 -33.68 -8.50 6.27
C ALA A 309 -33.81 -9.44 5.05
N ASN A 310 -35.04 -9.81 4.68
CA ASN A 310 -35.30 -10.68 3.54
C ASN A 310 -34.93 -10.01 2.19
N GLN A 311 -35.26 -8.73 2.01
CA GLN A 311 -34.93 -8.00 0.78
C GLN A 311 -33.42 -7.77 0.65
N MET A 312 -32.75 -7.38 1.73
CA MET A 312 -31.29 -7.25 1.76
C MET A 312 -30.57 -8.58 1.50
N GLN A 313 -31.14 -9.71 1.93
CA GLN A 313 -30.57 -11.04 1.66
C GLN A 313 -30.76 -11.45 0.19
N GLN A 314 -31.95 -11.24 -0.39
CA GLN A 314 -32.21 -11.54 -1.81
C GLN A 314 -31.29 -10.74 -2.74
N GLU A 315 -30.99 -9.49 -2.41
CA GLU A 315 -30.09 -8.66 -3.21
C GLU A 315 -28.62 -9.07 -3.09
N LYS A 316 -28.19 -9.60 -1.93
CA LYS A 316 -26.85 -10.19 -1.77
C LYS A 316 -26.68 -11.49 -2.55
N ASP A 317 -27.75 -12.27 -2.69
CA ASP A 317 -27.76 -13.56 -3.40
C ASP A 317 -28.00 -13.41 -4.92
N THR A 318 -28.23 -12.19 -5.41
CA THR A 318 -28.30 -11.90 -6.85
C THR A 318 -26.89 -11.59 -7.35
N PRO A 319 -26.30 -12.37 -8.28
CA PRO A 319 -24.92 -12.15 -8.71
C PRO A 319 -24.85 -10.84 -9.48
N THR A 320 -24.35 -9.80 -8.81
CA THR A 320 -23.91 -8.59 -9.51
C THR A 320 -22.69 -9.01 -10.31
N HIS A 321 -22.85 -9.16 -11.62
CA HIS A 321 -21.73 -9.40 -12.54
C HIS A 321 -20.72 -8.27 -12.36
N THR A 322 -19.66 -8.52 -11.59
CA THR A 322 -18.50 -7.64 -11.55
C THR A 322 -17.26 -8.47 -11.21
N CYS A 323 -16.32 -8.50 -12.16
CA CYS A 323 -14.98 -9.06 -12.09
C CYS A 323 -14.83 -10.58 -11.92
N ALA A 324 -15.22 -11.33 -12.96
CA ALA A 324 -14.62 -12.62 -13.32
C ALA A 324 -13.46 -12.39 -14.31
N HIS A 325 -12.39 -11.73 -13.87
CA HIS A 325 -11.12 -11.70 -14.60
C HIS A 325 -9.95 -11.76 -13.60
N SER A 326 -9.73 -12.93 -13.02
CA SER A 326 -8.41 -13.32 -12.47
C SER A 326 -8.32 -14.80 -12.08
N GLU A 327 -9.07 -15.70 -12.73
CA GLU A 327 -8.78 -17.14 -12.64
C GLU A 327 -7.87 -17.55 -13.81
N SER A 328 -6.58 -17.25 -13.70
CA SER A 328 -5.55 -17.88 -14.52
C SER A 328 -4.16 -17.64 -13.92
N SER A 329 -3.65 -18.68 -13.25
CA SER A 329 -2.24 -18.92 -12.92
C SER A 329 -1.57 -18.07 -11.83
N CYS A 330 -1.81 -18.43 -10.56
CA CYS A 330 -0.73 -18.61 -9.59
C CYS A 330 -1.26 -19.34 -8.36
N SER A 331 -0.74 -20.54 -8.12
CA SER A 331 -0.91 -21.26 -6.87
C SER A 331 -0.14 -20.53 -5.77
N ASP A 332 -0.78 -19.57 -5.12
CA ASP A 332 -0.41 -19.10 -3.77
C ASP A 332 -1.71 -18.83 -3.04
N ALA A 333 -2.09 -19.77 -2.18
CA ALA A 333 -3.38 -19.84 -1.48
C ALA A 333 -3.59 -18.75 -0.41
N ASP A 334 -2.77 -17.70 -0.39
CA ASP A 334 -2.81 -16.61 0.59
C ASP A 334 -3.04 -15.22 -0.04
N ARG A 335 -3.25 -15.12 -1.36
CA ARG A 335 -3.63 -13.86 -2.01
C ARG A 335 -5.07 -13.50 -1.61
N CYS A 336 -5.20 -12.71 -0.56
CA CYS A 336 -6.41 -11.98 -0.20
C CYS A 336 -7.60 -12.84 0.23
N GLY A 337 -7.53 -13.42 1.44
CA GLY A 337 -8.69 -13.96 2.19
C GLY A 337 -9.76 -12.92 2.58
N TRP A 338 -9.79 -11.76 1.92
CA TRP A 338 -10.70 -10.63 2.20
C TRP A 338 -12.10 -10.86 1.65
N ARG A 339 -12.22 -11.60 0.54
CA ARG A 339 -13.51 -11.87 -0.13
C ARG A 339 -14.47 -12.72 0.72
N MET A 340 -13.99 -13.33 1.82
CA MET A 340 -14.83 -14.08 2.77
C MET A 340 -14.96 -13.42 4.17
N ARG A 341 -14.31 -12.28 4.42
CA ARG A 341 -14.37 -11.58 5.73
C ARG A 341 -15.14 -10.26 5.69
N LEU A 342 -15.49 -9.79 4.50
CA LEU A 342 -16.47 -8.73 4.24
C LEU A 342 -17.76 -9.39 3.74
#